data_AF-A0A8T5LD78-F1
#
_entry.id   AF-A0A8T5LD78-F1
#
_cell.length_a   1.000
_cell.length_b   1.000
_cell.length_c   1.000
_cell.angle_alpha   90.00
_cell.angle_beta   90.00
_cell.angle_gamma   90.00
#
_symmetry.space_group_name_H-M   'P 1'
#
loop_
_entity.id
_entity.type
_entity.pdbx_description
1 polymer ?
#
loop_
_entity_poly.entity_id
_entity_poly.type
_entity_poly.pdbx_seq_one_letter_code
_entity_poly.pdbx_strand_id
1 'polypeptide(L)'
;MDQRFNDLTITSNPDADNFHEQLKKKGFNFSTGIPCGVLKHFISNLETDKNFIHVKSQNEPESIGIAAGAYLGGKKPIIYMQNSGLLKSTNELG
;
A
#
# COMPACT_ATOMS: atom_id res chain seq x y z
N MET A 1 11.53 2.25 20.31
CA MET A 1 10.59 2.28 19.17
C MET A 1 10.17 3.73 19.02
N ASP A 2 10.51 4.36 17.90
CA ASP A 2 10.37 5.80 17.69
C ASP A 2 8.89 6.21 17.67
N GLN A 3 8.50 7.11 18.58
CA GLN A 3 7.10 7.53 18.78
C GLN A 3 6.53 8.35 17.62
N ARG A 4 7.36 8.77 16.66
CA ARG A 4 6.94 9.51 15.45
C ARG A 4 6.12 8.67 14.47
N PHE A 5 6.26 7.34 14.50
CA PHE A 5 5.52 6.45 13.58
C PHE A 5 4.04 6.25 13.95
N ASN A 6 3.68 6.49 15.21
CA ASN A 6 2.34 6.22 15.73
C ASN A 6 1.55 7.50 16.04
N ASP A 7 2.14 8.67 15.80
CA ASP A 7 1.47 9.94 16.01
C ASP A 7 0.49 10.18 14.87
N LEU A 8 -0.80 10.01 15.18
CA LEU A 8 -1.91 10.11 14.25
C LEU A 8 -2.11 11.52 13.67
N THR A 9 -1.38 12.51 14.18
CA THR A 9 -1.43 13.92 13.75
C THR A 9 -0.48 14.25 12.61
N ILE A 10 0.51 13.39 12.33
CA ILE A 10 1.45 13.60 11.23
C ILE A 10 0.74 13.18 9.94
N THR A 11 0.55 14.12 9.03
CA THR A 11 -0.16 13.92 7.76
C THR A 11 0.78 13.73 6.57
N SER A 12 2.09 14.01 6.73
CA SER A 12 3.08 13.93 5.66
C SER A 12 4.32 13.17 6.12
N ASN A 13 4.87 12.36 5.22
CA ASN A 13 6.16 11.71 5.39
C ASN A 13 6.95 11.88 4.08
N PRO A 14 8.08 12.60 4.09
CA PRO A 14 8.80 12.95 2.86
C PRO A 14 9.28 11.72 2.07
N ASP A 15 9.56 10.61 2.75
CA ASP A 15 9.96 9.36 2.09
C ASP A 15 8.76 8.73 1.36
N ALA A 16 7.57 8.75 1.98
CA ALA A 16 6.34 8.25 1.37
C ALA A 16 5.90 9.10 0.17
N ASP A 17 6.05 10.42 0.27
CA ASP A 17 5.73 11.38 -0.79
C ASP A 17 6.68 11.19 -1.99
N ASN A 18 7.99 11.11 -1.73
CA ASN A 18 8.98 10.86 -2.76
C ASN A 18 8.79 9.49 -3.44
N PHE A 19 8.43 8.46 -2.66
CA PHE A 19 8.13 7.14 -3.21
C PHE A 19 6.89 7.17 -4.12
N HIS A 20 5.80 7.82 -3.70
CA HIS A 20 4.60 8.00 -4.52
C HIS A 20 4.90 8.70 -5.86
N GLU A 21 5.69 9.77 -5.83
CA GLU A 21 6.08 10.49 -7.04
C GLU A 21 6.95 9.64 -7.98
N GLN A 22 7.82 8.79 -7.44
CA GLN A 22 8.57 7.83 -8.27
C GLN A 22 7.68 6.79 -8.94
N LEU A 23 6.63 6.31 -8.24
CA LEU A 23 5.68 5.36 -8.82
C LEU A 23 4.91 5.99 -9.98
N LYS A 24 4.47 7.24 -9.83
CA LYS A 24 3.82 7.98 -10.91
C LYS A 24 4.74 8.19 -12.11
N LYS A 25 6.00 8.58 -11.87
CA LYS A 25 7.01 8.70 -12.94
C LYS A 25 7.24 7.38 -13.69
N LYS A 26 7.09 6.25 -13.01
CA LYS A 26 7.17 4.91 -13.62
C LYS A 26 5.86 4.46 -14.30
N GLY A 27 4.83 5.30 -14.31
CA GLY A 27 3.54 5.06 -14.96
C GLY A 27 2.61 4.13 -14.19
N PHE A 28 2.83 3.92 -12.89
CA PHE A 28 1.85 3.22 -12.06
C PHE A 28 0.63 4.11 -11.82
N ASN A 29 -0.55 3.51 -11.88
CA ASN A 29 -1.83 4.24 -11.84
C ASN A 29 -2.94 3.48 -11.09
N PHE A 30 -2.60 2.35 -10.46
CA PHE A 30 -3.54 1.55 -9.71
C PHE A 30 -2.83 0.93 -8.49
N SER A 31 -3.51 0.86 -7.34
CA SER A 31 -3.00 0.21 -6.14
C SER A 31 -4.09 -0.59 -5.44
N THR A 32 -3.67 -1.67 -4.81
CA THR A 32 -4.51 -2.46 -3.91
C THR A 32 -3.69 -3.10 -2.81
N GLY A 33 -4.33 -3.44 -1.70
CA GLY A 33 -3.64 -4.02 -0.56
C GLY A 33 -4.38 -3.83 0.76
N ILE A 34 -3.87 -4.55 1.76
CA ILE A 34 -4.43 -4.55 3.12
C ILE A 34 -3.91 -3.30 3.85
N PRO A 35 -4.79 -2.42 4.36
CA PRO A 35 -4.36 -1.21 5.05
C PRO A 35 -3.62 -1.55 6.34
N CYS A 36 -2.50 -0.87 6.58
CA CYS A 36 -1.69 -1.04 7.80
C CYS A 36 -1.18 0.31 8.31
N GLY A 37 -1.07 0.47 9.63
CA GLY A 37 -0.55 1.67 10.28
C GLY A 37 0.87 2.07 9.83
N VAL A 38 1.75 1.11 9.53
CA VAL A 38 3.13 1.40 9.07
C VAL A 38 3.15 2.12 7.71
N LEU A 39 2.19 1.81 6.84
CA LEU A 39 2.09 2.38 5.49
C LEU A 39 1.07 3.52 5.42
N LYS A 40 0.62 4.08 6.56
CA LYS A 40 -0.48 5.05 6.62
C LYS A 40 -0.28 6.26 5.71
N HIS A 41 0.92 6.86 5.71
CA HIS A 41 1.23 8.01 4.84
C HIS A 41 1.22 7.64 3.36
N PHE A 42 1.77 6.49 3.01
CA PHE A 42 1.76 5.98 1.64
C PHE A 42 0.33 5.72 1.15
N ILE A 43 -0.50 5.05 1.96
CA ILE A 43 -1.92 4.82 1.66
C ILE A 43 -2.65 6.16 1.51
N SER A 44 -2.40 7.15 2.38
CA SER A 44 -3.01 8.47 2.27
C SER A 44 -2.66 9.17 0.96
N ASN A 45 -1.44 9.02 0.45
CA ASN A 45 -1.03 9.56 -0.85
C ASN A 45 -1.78 8.89 -2.01
N LEU A 46 -1.98 7.57 -1.92
CA LEU A 46 -2.75 6.81 -2.90
C LEU A 46 -4.24 7.16 -2.89
N GLU A 47 -4.82 7.44 -1.72
CA GLU A 47 -6.24 7.81 -1.58
C GLU A 47 -6.54 9.24 -2.03
N THR A 48 -5.58 10.16 -1.89
CA THR A 48 -5.77 11.58 -2.21
C THR A 48 -5.43 11.92 -3.67
N ASP A 49 -4.60 11.12 -4.34
CA ASP A 49 -4.24 11.34 -5.74
C ASP A 49 -5.32 10.83 -6.71
N LYS A 50 -6.06 11.76 -7.32
CA LYS A 50 -7.12 11.45 -8.29
C LYS A 50 -6.63 10.74 -9.56
N ASN A 51 -5.33 10.79 -9.86
CA ASN A 51 -4.76 10.08 -11.02
C ASN A 51 -4.39 8.64 -10.68
N PHE A 52 -4.55 8.25 -9.42
CA PHE A 52 -4.18 6.95 -8.89
C PHE A 52 -5.44 6.25 -8.37
N ILE A 53 -5.79 5.11 -8.96
CA ILE A 53 -6.94 4.34 -8.47
C ILE A 53 -6.47 3.51 -7.28
N HIS A 54 -7.12 3.66 -6.14
CA HIS A 54 -6.80 2.92 -4.92
C HIS A 54 -7.98 2.08 -4.47
N VAL A 55 -7.79 0.76 -4.37
CA VAL A 55 -8.82 -0.19 -3.92
C VAL A 55 -8.29 -0.99 -2.75
N LYS A 56 -8.87 -0.79 -1.57
CA LYS A 56 -8.51 -1.57 -0.37
C LYS A 56 -9.02 -3.00 -0.48
N SER A 57 -8.23 -3.94 0.02
CA SER A 57 -8.58 -5.35 0.13
C SER A 57 -8.52 -5.80 1.59
N GLN A 58 -9.20 -6.90 1.90
CA GLN A 58 -9.30 -7.50 3.22
C GLN A 58 -8.30 -8.65 3.42
N ASN A 59 -7.78 -9.26 2.34
CA ASN A 59 -6.83 -10.37 2.38
C ASN A 59 -5.90 -10.41 1.14
N GLU A 60 -4.86 -11.24 1.18
CA GLU A 60 -3.86 -11.36 0.12
C GLU A 60 -4.45 -11.88 -1.20
N PRO A 61 -5.27 -12.95 -1.22
CA PRO A 61 -5.88 -13.45 -2.46
C PRO A 61 -6.75 -12.40 -3.16
N GLU A 62 -7.52 -11.63 -2.40
CA GLU A 62 -8.36 -10.54 -2.94
C GLU A 62 -7.50 -9.44 -3.56
N SER A 63 -6.41 -9.04 -2.87
CA SER A 63 -5.46 -8.05 -3.38
C SER A 63 -4.87 -8.48 -4.73
N ILE A 64 -4.51 -9.75 -4.86
CA ILE A 64 -3.97 -10.33 -6.10
C ILE A 64 -5.04 -10.33 -7.20
N GLY A 65 -6.27 -10.75 -6.89
CA GLY A 65 -7.37 -10.76 -7.86
C GLY A 65 -7.70 -9.36 -8.40
N ILE A 66 -7.75 -8.36 -7.52
CA ILE A 66 -7.99 -6.96 -7.89
C ILE A 66 -6.85 -6.45 -8.78
N ALA A 67 -5.59 -6.69 -8.40
CA ALA A 67 -4.44 -6.28 -9.19
C ALA A 67 -4.40 -6.98 -10.55
N ALA A 68 -4.70 -8.28 -10.60
CA ALA A 68 -4.77 -9.04 -11.85
C ALA A 68 -5.84 -8.46 -12.78
N GLY A 69 -7.04 -8.18 -12.26
CA GLY A 69 -8.11 -7.53 -13.02
C GLY A 69 -7.72 -6.15 -13.54
N ALA A 70 -7.07 -5.32 -12.69
CA ALA A 70 -6.57 -4.01 -13.09
C ALA A 70 -5.51 -4.11 -14.21
N TYR A 71 -4.58 -5.06 -14.09
CA TYR A 71 -3.57 -5.32 -15.11
C TYR A 71 -4.19 -5.74 -16.45
N LEU A 72 -5.15 -6.68 -16.41
CA LEU A 72 -5.90 -7.11 -17.60
C LEU A 72 -6.71 -5.95 -18.22
N GLY A 73 -7.18 -5.02 -17.39
CA GLY A 73 -7.84 -3.78 -17.82
C GLY A 73 -6.89 -2.69 -18.34
N GLY A 74 -5.60 -3.00 -18.56
CA GLY A 74 -4.61 -2.08 -19.10
C GLY A 74 -4.05 -1.07 -18.10
N LYS A 75 -4.28 -1.29 -16.80
CA LYS A 75 -3.64 -0.49 -15.73
C LYS A 75 -2.30 -1.09 -15.35
N LYS A 76 -1.52 -0.32 -14.60
CA LYS A 76 -0.25 -0.76 -14.04
C LYS A 76 -0.38 -0.79 -12.51
N PRO A 77 -0.82 -1.93 -11.94
CA PRO A 77 -1.14 -2.02 -10.53
C PRO A 77 0.10 -2.20 -9.65
N ILE A 78 -0.03 -1.76 -8.41
CA ILE A 78 0.89 -2.03 -7.32
C ILE A 78 0.11 -2.75 -6.23
N ILE A 79 0.71 -3.78 -5.65
CA ILE A 79 0.18 -4.41 -4.45
C ILE A 79 1.07 -4.00 -3.28
N TYR A 80 0.46 -3.43 -2.24
CA TYR A 80 1.13 -3.28 -0.95
C TYR A 80 0.59 -4.33 0.01
N MET A 81 1.50 -5.06 0.63
CA MET A 81 1.18 -5.97 1.72
C MET A 81 2.12 -5.64 2.85
N GLN A 82 1.58 -5.46 4.06
CA GLN A 82 2.45 -5.44 5.21
C GLN A 82 2.99 -6.86 5.41
N ASN A 83 4.30 -7.00 5.50
CA ASN A 83 4.89 -8.18 6.08
C ASN A 83 4.61 -8.22 7.59
N SER A 84 3.40 -8.61 7.96
CA SER A 84 3.12 -9.31 9.22
C SER A 84 3.02 -10.83 8.97
N GLY A 85 2.74 -11.23 7.71
CA GLY A 85 2.54 -12.62 7.30
C GLY A 85 3.81 -13.48 7.13
N LEU A 86 4.99 -12.93 6.82
CA LEU A 86 6.22 -13.75 6.75
C LEU A 86 6.75 -14.11 8.15
N LEU A 87 6.36 -13.36 9.19
CA LEU A 87 6.72 -13.58 10.60
C LEU A 87 5.61 -14.20 11.44
N LYS A 88 4.36 -14.26 10.95
CA LYS A 88 3.27 -14.95 11.66
C LYS A 88 3.30 -16.46 11.44
N SER A 89 3.77 -16.94 10.29
CA SER A 89 3.97 -18.38 10.07
C SER A 89 5.11 -18.99 10.89
N THR A 90 6.03 -18.18 11.42
CA THR A 90 7.10 -18.64 12.33
C THR A 90 6.72 -18.56 13.80
N ASN A 91 5.64 -17.84 14.18
CA ASN A 91 5.19 -17.70 15.56
C ASN A 91 4.02 -18.63 15.95
N GLU A 92 3.59 -19.52 15.05
CA GLU A 92 2.57 -20.55 15.32
C GLU A 92 3.15 -21.98 15.32
N LEU A 93 4.49 -22.10 15.47
CA LEU A 93 5.17 -23.34 15.83
C LEU A 93 6.05 -23.10 17.07
N GLY A 94 5.40 -22.77 18.17
CA GLY A 94 5.96 -22.78 19.53
C GLY A 94 4.97 -23.48 20.46
#